data_AF-A0A8S3I0G7-F1
#
_entry.id   AF-A0A8S3I0G7-F1
#
_cell.length_a   1.000
_cell.length_b   1.000
_cell.length_c   1.000
_cell.angle_alpha   90.00
_cell.angle_beta   90.00
_cell.angle_gamma   90.00
#
_symmetry.space_group_name_H-M   'P 1'
#
loop_
_entity.id
_entity.type
_entity.pdbx_description
1 polymer ?
#
loop_
_entity_poly.entity_id
_entity_poly.type
_entity_poly.pdbx_seq_one_letter_code
_entity_poly.pdbx_strand_id
1 'polypeptide(L)'
;QSHKVDKACHLFSTIVNKSNPMYAAMFKGFITNKMPEKVLDLYDKMEIEPINVTLNVLFNACARIRNDRAKTIGKRLLEKNFNYDQNDTGVFNSAIHMLMRFRDVNIAEDVFHQMKNKDIYTYGTMIKGYNDNQEYEKALDLYEKMNVKPNE
;
A
#
# COMPACT_ATOMS: atom_id res chain seq x y z
N GLN A 1 -17.71 13.15 13.66
CA GLN A 1 -17.27 12.21 12.60
C GLN A 1 -17.33 10.75 13.04
N SER A 2 -16.88 10.37 14.26
CA SER A 2 -16.96 8.99 14.80
C SER A 2 -18.33 8.30 14.64
N HIS A 3 -19.43 8.98 14.98
CA HIS A 3 -20.78 8.41 14.94
C HIS A 3 -21.23 7.89 13.55
N LYS A 4 -20.71 8.47 12.45
CA LYS A 4 -21.01 7.98 11.10
C LYS A 4 -20.26 6.69 10.78
N VAL A 5 -19.04 6.54 11.28
CA VAL A 5 -18.22 5.34 11.11
C VAL A 5 -18.84 4.17 11.88
N ASP A 6 -19.29 4.40 13.11
CA ASP A 6 -19.87 3.33 13.93
C ASP A 6 -21.19 2.80 13.33
N LYS A 7 -22.03 3.69 12.79
CA LYS A 7 -23.23 3.30 12.03
C LYS A 7 -22.90 2.49 10.78
N ALA A 8 -21.88 2.91 10.03
CA ALA A 8 -21.42 2.19 8.84
C ALA A 8 -20.90 0.80 9.23
N CYS A 9 -20.12 0.66 10.30
CA CYS A 9 -19.66 -0.63 10.82
C CYS A 9 -20.82 -1.54 11.23
N HIS A 10 -21.82 -0.99 11.92
CA HIS A 10 -23.00 -1.75 12.31
C HIS A 10 -23.75 -2.27 11.08
N LEU A 11 -24.07 -1.40 10.11
CA LEU A 11 -24.72 -1.81 8.86
C LEU A 11 -23.88 -2.83 8.06
N PHE A 12 -22.56 -2.63 8.02
CA PHE A 12 -21.67 -3.56 7.37
C PHE A 12 -21.69 -4.95 8.03
N SER A 13 -21.78 -5.00 9.37
CA SER A 13 -21.84 -6.26 10.11
C SER A 13 -23.10 -7.08 9.84
N THR A 14 -24.23 -6.42 9.51
CA THR A 14 -25.50 -7.10 9.23
C THR A 14 -25.57 -7.70 7.82
N ILE A 15 -24.63 -7.37 6.92
CA ILE A 15 -24.59 -7.90 5.55
C ILE A 15 -23.98 -9.29 5.57
N VAL A 16 -24.70 -10.30 5.07
CA VAL A 16 -24.19 -11.68 4.99
C VAL A 16 -23.10 -11.80 3.92
N ASN A 17 -23.43 -11.47 2.67
CA ASN A 17 -22.50 -11.59 1.54
C ASN A 17 -21.81 -10.27 1.23
N LYS A 18 -20.66 -10.04 1.86
CA LYS A 18 -19.86 -8.81 1.68
C LYS A 18 -19.01 -8.92 0.42
N SER A 19 -19.03 -7.88 -0.42
CA SER A 19 -18.24 -7.83 -1.65
C SER A 19 -17.01 -6.91 -1.52
N ASN A 20 -16.05 -7.08 -2.42
CA ASN A 20 -14.83 -6.26 -2.46
C ASN A 20 -15.10 -4.74 -2.45
N PRO A 21 -16.05 -4.20 -3.25
CA PRO A 21 -16.44 -2.79 -3.17
C PRO A 21 -16.92 -2.32 -1.79
N MET A 22 -17.61 -3.19 -1.04
CA MET A 22 -18.07 -2.85 0.32
C MET A 22 -16.88 -2.73 1.29
N TYR A 23 -15.93 -3.66 1.24
CA TYR A 23 -14.69 -3.57 2.03
C TYR A 23 -13.88 -2.32 1.65
N ALA A 24 -13.73 -2.03 0.36
CA ALA A 24 -13.02 -0.85 -0.11
C ALA A 24 -13.67 0.46 0.40
N ALA A 25 -15.00 0.52 0.42
CA ALA A 25 -15.74 1.66 0.98
C ALA A 25 -15.49 1.82 2.48
N MET A 26 -15.54 0.73 3.25
CA MET A 26 -15.23 0.74 4.69
C MET A 26 -13.79 1.18 4.96
N PHE A 27 -12.82 0.62 4.23
CA PHE A 27 -11.41 0.98 4.37
C PHE A 27 -11.17 2.46 4.06
N LYS A 28 -11.71 2.97 2.96
CA LYS A 28 -11.64 4.40 2.63
C LYS A 28 -12.25 5.26 3.74
N GLY A 29 -13.38 4.83 4.29
CA GLY A 29 -14.02 5.45 5.45
C GLY A 29 -13.08 5.54 6.66
N PHE A 30 -12.46 4.42 7.05
CA PHE A 30 -11.49 4.38 8.14
C PHE A 30 -10.28 5.28 7.90
N ILE A 31 -9.70 5.25 6.70
CA ILE A 31 -8.57 6.11 6.33
C ILE A 31 -8.94 7.60 6.45
N THR A 32 -10.09 8.00 5.92
CA THR A 32 -10.54 9.41 5.94
C THR A 32 -10.77 9.90 7.37
N ASN A 33 -11.17 9.00 8.26
CA ASN A 33 -11.39 9.28 9.69
C ASN A 33 -10.14 9.03 10.55
N LYS A 34 -8.94 8.89 9.96
CA LYS A 34 -7.67 8.68 10.66
C LYS A 34 -7.66 7.46 11.59
N MET A 35 -8.35 6.39 11.20
CA MET A 35 -8.44 5.12 11.93
C MET A 35 -7.77 3.97 11.13
N PRO A 36 -6.47 4.04 10.81
CA PRO A 36 -5.85 3.04 9.95
C PRO A 36 -5.86 1.63 10.55
N GLU A 37 -5.81 1.47 11.87
CA GLU A 37 -5.87 0.16 12.54
C GLU A 37 -7.16 -0.61 12.23
N LYS A 38 -8.29 0.10 12.13
CA LYS A 38 -9.59 -0.53 11.77
C LYS A 38 -9.57 -1.15 10.36
N VAL A 39 -8.68 -0.70 9.49
CA VAL A 39 -8.48 -1.33 8.17
C VAL A 39 -7.93 -2.74 8.34
N LEU A 40 -6.92 -2.92 9.21
CA LEU A 40 -6.33 -4.24 9.47
C LEU A 40 -7.31 -5.14 10.23
N ASP A 41 -8.03 -4.59 11.21
CA ASP A 41 -9.05 -5.34 11.97
C ASP A 41 -10.19 -5.85 11.08
N LEU A 42 -10.57 -5.09 10.06
CA LEU A 42 -11.60 -5.51 9.12
C LEU A 42 -11.02 -6.43 8.03
N TYR A 43 -9.75 -6.26 7.64
CA TYR A 43 -9.07 -7.19 6.75
C TYR A 43 -8.95 -8.60 7.36
N ASP A 44 -8.65 -8.71 8.66
CA ASP A 44 -8.61 -10.02 9.33
C ASP A 44 -9.95 -10.77 9.33
N LYS A 45 -11.06 -10.05 9.09
CA LYS A 45 -12.42 -10.59 8.97
C LYS A 45 -12.87 -10.76 7.52
N MET A 46 -12.02 -10.43 6.56
CA MET A 46 -12.34 -10.51 5.14
C MET A 46 -12.21 -11.96 4.66
N GLU A 47 -13.30 -12.51 4.14
CA GLU A 47 -13.39 -13.92 3.70
C GLU A 47 -13.12 -14.11 2.20
N ILE A 48 -12.88 -13.01 1.48
CA ILE A 48 -12.63 -12.98 0.04
C ILE A 48 -11.26 -12.37 -0.23
N GLU A 49 -10.62 -12.72 -1.35
CA GLU A 49 -9.32 -12.13 -1.69
C GLU A 49 -9.48 -10.64 -2.03
N PRO A 50 -8.62 -9.75 -1.49
CA PRO A 50 -8.62 -8.33 -1.82
C PRO A 50 -8.26 -8.09 -3.28
N ILE A 51 -9.03 -7.22 -3.95
CA ILE A 51 -8.65 -6.67 -5.26
C ILE A 51 -7.60 -5.56 -5.14
N ASN A 52 -6.98 -5.17 -6.25
CA ASN A 52 -5.93 -4.13 -6.33
C ASN A 52 -6.27 -2.83 -5.59
N VAL A 53 -7.51 -2.33 -5.71
CA VAL A 53 -7.96 -1.12 -4.98
C VAL A 53 -7.87 -1.32 -3.46
N THR A 54 -8.26 -2.49 -2.97
CA THR A 54 -8.22 -2.86 -1.55
C THR A 54 -6.77 -3.05 -1.08
N LEU A 55 -5.93 -3.73 -1.87
CA LEU A 55 -4.49 -3.91 -1.62
C LEU A 55 -3.77 -2.56 -1.44
N ASN A 56 -4.04 -1.62 -2.34
CA ASN A 56 -3.51 -0.25 -2.26
C ASN A 56 -3.83 0.43 -0.92
N VAL A 57 -5.06 0.27 -0.42
CA VAL A 57 -5.45 0.85 0.87
C VAL A 57 -4.78 0.12 2.03
N LEU A 58 -4.66 -1.21 1.96
CA LEU A 58 -4.02 -2.03 2.98
C LEU A 58 -2.53 -1.70 3.14
N PHE A 59 -1.77 -1.61 2.04
CA PHE A 59 -0.36 -1.22 2.10
C PHE A 59 -0.17 0.18 2.69
N ASN A 60 -0.99 1.14 2.26
CA ASN A 60 -0.96 2.50 2.81
C ASN A 60 -1.36 2.55 4.30
N ALA A 61 -2.29 1.71 4.74
CA ALA A 61 -2.62 1.58 6.16
C ALA A 61 -1.42 1.03 6.95
N CYS A 62 -0.78 -0.03 6.46
CA CYS A 62 0.41 -0.60 7.09
C CYS A 62 1.55 0.42 7.21
N ALA A 63 1.81 1.18 6.14
CA ALA A 63 2.81 2.25 6.08
C ALA A 63 2.58 3.38 7.10
N ARG A 64 1.33 3.60 7.51
CA ARG A 64 0.92 4.59 8.52
C ARG A 64 0.99 4.05 9.94
N ILE A 65 0.59 2.81 10.15
CA ILE A 65 0.55 2.13 11.46
C ILE A 65 1.95 1.87 12.01
N ARG A 66 2.86 1.33 11.17
CA ARG A 66 4.28 1.12 11.51
C ARG A 66 4.54 0.30 12.77
N ASN A 67 3.77 -0.76 12.99
CA ASN A 67 4.03 -1.78 14.01
C ASN A 67 4.29 -3.16 13.38
N ASP A 68 4.66 -4.15 14.18
CA ASP A 68 5.02 -5.50 13.71
C ASP A 68 3.85 -6.23 13.04
N ARG A 69 2.61 -6.01 13.52
CA ARG A 69 1.40 -6.57 12.90
C ARG A 69 1.23 -6.04 11.48
N ALA A 70 1.33 -4.72 11.30
CA ALA A 70 1.25 -4.08 9.99
C ALA A 70 2.37 -4.54 9.06
N LYS A 71 3.60 -4.68 9.56
CA LYS A 71 4.74 -5.22 8.79
C LYS A 71 4.44 -6.63 8.29
N THR A 72 3.97 -7.50 9.19
CA THR A 72 3.67 -8.91 8.89
C THR A 72 2.54 -9.05 7.87
N ILE A 73 1.44 -8.31 8.05
CA ILE A 73 0.31 -8.31 7.12
C ILE A 73 0.75 -7.78 5.75
N GLY A 74 1.50 -6.66 5.72
CA GLY A 74 2.01 -6.07 4.48
C GLY A 74 2.88 -7.05 3.70
N LYS A 75 3.85 -7.72 4.34
CA LYS A 75 4.70 -8.71 3.64
C LYS A 75 3.91 -9.89 3.11
N ARG A 76 2.99 -10.45 3.91
CA ARG A 76 2.12 -11.55 3.48
C ARG A 76 1.24 -11.18 2.28
N LEU A 77 0.69 -9.96 2.28
CA LEU A 77 -0.11 -9.45 1.16
C LEU A 77 0.72 -9.36 -0.12
N LEU A 78 1.95 -8.83 -0.01
CA LEU A 78 2.87 -8.73 -1.13
C LEU A 78 3.21 -10.12 -1.68
N GLU A 79 3.65 -11.05 -0.84
CA GLU A 79 4.02 -12.43 -1.24
C GLU A 79 2.89 -13.14 -1.98
N LYS A 80 1.64 -13.03 -1.50
CA LYS A 80 0.48 -13.66 -2.12
C LYS A 80 0.08 -13.04 -3.47
N ASN A 81 0.25 -11.73 -3.61
CA ASN A 81 -0.30 -10.98 -4.75
C ASN A 81 0.75 -10.53 -5.77
N PHE A 82 2.03 -10.84 -5.51
CA PHE A 82 3.16 -10.40 -6.35
C PHE A 82 3.03 -10.82 -7.82
N ASN A 83 2.46 -12.00 -8.07
CA ASN A 83 2.33 -12.59 -9.40
C ASN A 83 1.02 -12.24 -10.12
N TYR A 84 0.11 -11.51 -9.48
CA TYR A 84 -1.28 -11.44 -9.94
C TYR A 84 -1.47 -10.45 -11.11
N ASP A 85 -0.83 -9.29 -11.06
CA ASP A 85 -0.83 -8.32 -12.16
C ASP A 85 0.34 -7.34 -12.07
N GLN A 86 1.46 -7.68 -12.72
CA GLN A 86 2.67 -6.84 -12.77
C GLN A 86 2.48 -5.51 -13.53
N ASN A 87 1.31 -5.26 -14.11
CA ASN A 87 1.01 -4.02 -14.81
C ASN A 87 0.34 -2.95 -13.92
N ASP A 88 -0.20 -3.32 -12.76
CA ASP A 88 -0.79 -2.35 -11.82
C ASP A 88 0.30 -1.65 -11.01
N THR A 89 0.87 -0.58 -11.59
CA THR A 89 1.91 0.23 -10.94
C THR A 89 1.46 0.81 -9.61
N GLY A 90 0.16 1.05 -9.42
CA GLY A 90 -0.38 1.59 -8.18
C GLY A 90 -0.15 0.66 -6.98
N VAL A 91 -0.49 -0.62 -7.14
CA VAL A 91 -0.33 -1.64 -6.08
C VAL A 91 1.14 -1.79 -5.69
N PHE A 92 2.05 -1.89 -6.65
CA PHE A 92 3.47 -2.00 -6.33
C PHE A 92 4.06 -0.72 -5.75
N ASN A 93 3.63 0.45 -6.20
CA ASN A 93 4.07 1.71 -5.61
C ASN A 93 3.65 1.83 -4.14
N SER A 94 2.42 1.42 -3.80
CA SER A 94 1.99 1.41 -2.40
C SER A 94 2.72 0.35 -1.57
N ALA A 95 3.03 -0.82 -2.14
CA ALA A 95 3.85 -1.84 -1.49
C ALA A 95 5.29 -1.37 -1.24
N ILE A 96 5.96 -0.76 -2.23
CA ILE A 96 7.29 -0.15 -2.12
C ILE A 96 7.29 0.90 -1.01
N HIS A 97 6.32 1.82 -1.04
CA HIS A 97 6.18 2.85 -0.01
C HIS A 97 6.04 2.22 1.38
N MET A 98 5.23 1.16 1.52
CA MET A 98 5.09 0.43 2.78
C MET A 98 6.42 -0.18 3.24
N LEU A 99 7.14 -0.88 2.38
CA LEU A 99 8.45 -1.49 2.69
C LEU A 99 9.48 -0.46 3.13
N MET A 100 9.56 0.68 2.43
CA MET A 100 10.44 1.79 2.77
C MET A 100 10.14 2.37 4.16
N ARG A 101 8.87 2.39 4.59
CA ARG A 101 8.47 2.85 5.94
C ARG A 101 8.89 1.90 7.07
N PHE A 102 9.12 0.63 6.74
CA PHE A 102 9.66 -0.40 7.62
C PHE A 102 11.17 -0.62 7.45
N ARG A 103 11.86 0.25 6.69
CA ARG A 103 13.29 0.16 6.36
C ARG A 103 13.70 -1.13 5.66
N ASP A 104 12.77 -1.83 5.01
CA ASP A 104 13.05 -3.02 4.21
C ASP A 104 13.49 -2.62 2.80
N VAL A 105 14.56 -1.81 2.70
CA VAL A 105 15.01 -1.16 1.44
C VAL A 105 15.31 -2.20 0.35
N ASN A 106 16.03 -3.27 0.68
CA ASN A 106 16.37 -4.31 -0.29
C ASN A 106 15.13 -4.99 -0.90
N ILE A 107 14.10 -5.26 -0.09
CA ILE A 107 12.86 -5.86 -0.62
C ILE A 107 12.13 -4.86 -1.51
N ALA A 108 12.15 -3.57 -1.17
CA ALA A 108 11.56 -2.52 -1.99
C ALA A 108 12.27 -2.39 -3.35
N GLU A 109 13.60 -2.51 -3.37
CA GLU A 109 14.43 -2.60 -4.58
C GLU A 109 14.06 -3.83 -5.42
N ASP A 110 13.93 -5.00 -4.79
CA ASP A 110 13.53 -6.24 -5.49
C ASP A 110 12.16 -6.10 -6.16
N VAL A 111 11.17 -5.52 -5.45
CA VAL A 111 9.85 -5.24 -6.02
C VAL A 111 9.98 -4.29 -7.20
N PHE A 112 10.70 -3.17 -7.00
CA PHE A 112 10.92 -2.18 -8.05
C PHE A 112 11.53 -2.83 -9.29
N HIS A 113 12.61 -3.59 -9.18
CA HIS A 113 13.28 -4.21 -10.32
C HIS A 113 12.38 -5.19 -11.08
N GLN A 114 11.53 -5.93 -10.37
CA GLN A 114 10.61 -6.91 -10.95
C GLN A 114 9.36 -6.28 -11.61
N MET A 115 9.01 -5.02 -11.31
CA MET A 115 7.89 -4.34 -11.99
C MET A 115 8.14 -4.23 -13.50
N LYS A 116 7.18 -4.67 -14.32
CA LYS A 116 7.28 -4.56 -15.78
C LYS A 116 7.22 -3.12 -16.29
N ASN A 117 6.32 -2.34 -15.70
CA ASN A 117 6.13 -0.93 -16.03
C ASN A 117 6.54 -0.07 -14.83
N LYS A 118 7.26 1.02 -15.10
CA LYS A 118 7.66 2.01 -14.09
C LYS A 118 7.39 3.39 -14.66
N ASP A 119 6.53 4.14 -13.99
CA ASP A 119 6.23 5.53 -14.33
C ASP A 119 7.00 6.49 -13.41
N ILE A 120 6.86 7.80 -13.68
CA ILE A 120 7.51 8.83 -12.86
C ILE A 120 7.15 8.74 -11.37
N TYR A 121 5.94 8.27 -11.05
CA TYR A 121 5.51 8.05 -9.67
C TYR A 121 6.24 6.88 -9.01
N THR A 122 6.53 5.82 -9.77
CA THR A 122 7.27 4.65 -9.31
C THR A 122 8.68 5.05 -8.88
N TYR A 123 9.41 5.76 -9.76
CA TYR A 123 10.74 6.25 -9.42
C TYR A 123 10.71 7.30 -8.30
N GLY A 124 9.74 8.22 -8.31
CA GLY A 124 9.59 9.21 -7.23
C GLY A 124 9.35 8.56 -5.86
N THR A 125 8.62 7.44 -5.84
CA THR A 125 8.39 6.64 -4.63
C THR A 125 9.69 6.03 -4.11
N MET A 126 10.52 5.47 -4.99
CA MET A 126 11.84 4.92 -4.63
C MET A 126 12.80 6.00 -4.13
N ILE A 127 12.95 7.11 -4.86
CA ILE A 127 13.84 8.22 -4.49
C ILE A 127 13.47 8.78 -3.12
N LYS A 128 12.17 9.03 -2.90
CA LYS A 128 11.68 9.45 -1.58
C LYS A 128 11.98 8.40 -0.51
N GLY A 129 11.75 7.13 -0.82
CA GLY A 129 12.02 6.01 0.09
C GLY A 129 13.49 5.93 0.51
N TYR A 130 14.42 6.10 -0.43
CA TYR A 130 15.86 6.18 -0.15
C TYR A 130 16.20 7.37 0.73
N ASN A 131 15.68 8.56 0.42
CA ASN A 131 15.90 9.76 1.22
C ASN A 131 15.39 9.59 2.66
N ASP A 132 14.20 9.03 2.84
CA ASP A 132 13.61 8.72 4.15
C ASP A 132 14.44 7.68 4.93
N ASN A 133 15.21 6.84 4.22
CA ASN A 133 16.10 5.83 4.78
C ASN A 133 17.57 6.23 4.87
N GLN A 134 17.92 7.47 4.49
CA GLN A 134 19.29 8.01 4.47
C GLN A 134 20.22 7.36 3.43
N GLU A 135 19.64 6.77 2.38
CA GLU A 135 20.34 6.15 1.25
C GLU A 135 20.53 7.18 0.11
N TYR A 136 21.14 8.32 0.43
CA TYR A 136 21.15 9.50 -0.46
C TYR A 136 21.85 9.25 -1.81
N GLU A 137 22.92 8.47 -1.82
CA GLU A 137 23.64 8.10 -3.05
C GLU A 137 22.75 7.30 -3.99
N LYS A 138 22.01 6.31 -3.47
CA LYS A 138 21.04 5.54 -4.26
C LYS A 138 19.91 6.42 -4.81
N ALA A 139 19.49 7.43 -4.04
CA ALA A 139 18.48 8.39 -4.49
C ALA A 139 18.98 9.22 -5.68
N LEU A 140 20.21 9.72 -5.62
CA LEU A 140 20.83 10.50 -6.69
C LEU A 140 21.07 9.63 -7.94
N ASP A 141 21.67 8.45 -7.75
CA ASP A 141 21.89 7.47 -8.81
C ASP A 141 20.60 7.13 -9.56
N LEU A 142 19.51 6.91 -8.81
CA LEU A 142 18.23 6.58 -9.42
C LEU A 142 17.63 7.78 -10.16
N TYR A 143 17.75 8.99 -9.61
CA TYR A 143 17.32 10.21 -10.28
C TYR A 143 18.05 10.44 -11.61
N GLU A 144 19.37 10.23 -11.64
CA GLU A 144 20.18 10.36 -12.86
C GLU A 144 19.84 9.28 -13.90
N LYS A 145 19.54 8.06 -13.47
CA LYS A 145 19.14 6.94 -14.35
C LYS A 145 17.72 7.11 -14.90
N MET A 146 16.87 7.89 -14.23
CA MET A 146 15.60 8.26 -14.83
C MET A 146 15.88 9.14 -16.04
N ASN A 147 15.76 8.60 -17.24
CA ASN A 147 15.70 9.35 -18.50
C ASN A 147 14.41 10.20 -18.60
N VAL A 148 14.07 10.95 -17.54
CA VAL A 148 13.04 11.98 -17.60
C VAL A 148 13.66 13.14 -18.34
N LYS A 149 13.27 13.33 -19.61
CA LYS A 149 13.43 14.64 -20.23
C LYS A 149 12.91 15.67 -19.23
N PRO A 150 13.66 16.72 -18.88
CA PRO A 150 13.12 17.79 -18.06
C PRO A 150 11.79 18.21 -18.70
N ASN A 151 10.70 18.15 -17.93
CA ASN A 151 9.45 18.74 -18.39
C ASN A 151 9.73 20.25 -18.51
N GLU A 152 9.83 20.73 -19.74
CA GLU A 152 9.74 22.16 -20.08
C GLU A 152 8.36 22.72 -19.67
#